data_AF-A0A5D6V841-F1
#
_entry.id   AF-A0A5D6V841-F1
#
_cell.length_a   1.000
_cell.length_b   1.000
_cell.length_c   1.000
_cell.angle_alpha   90.00
_cell.angle_beta   90.00
_cell.angle_gamma   90.00
#
_symmetry.space_group_name_H-M   'P 1'
#
loop_
_entity.id
_entity.type
_entity.pdbx_description
1 polymer ?
#
loop_
_entity_poly.entity_id
_entity_poly.type
_entity_poly.pdbx_seq_one_letter_code
_entity_poly.pdbx_strand_id
1 'polypeptide(L)' 'MLARSAAQAAKKHWAKPTQAEEVGLGTTVLGVLGLVVFPLSLIGLLIWGGPVWAVLAGLAALAVLIAWLDPFA' A
#
# COMPACT_ATOMS: atom_id res chain seq x y z
N MET A 1 -0.66 13.54 41.86
CA MET A 1 -0.50 12.34 41.00
C MET A 1 -0.82 12.57 39.51
N LEU A 2 -1.15 13.77 39.02
CA LEU A 2 -1.56 13.99 37.61
C LEU A 2 -0.42 14.19 36.59
N ALA A 3 0.78 14.64 37.01
CA ALA A 3 1.87 14.97 36.08
C ALA A 3 2.52 13.74 35.38
N ARG A 4 2.44 12.55 35.98
CA ARG A 4 2.98 11.31 35.36
C ARG A 4 2.14 10.83 34.17
N SER A 5 0.84 11.06 34.18
CA SER A 5 -0.10 10.61 33.14
C SER A 5 0.12 11.32 31.80
N ALA A 6 0.31 12.65 31.81
CA ALA A 6 0.58 13.42 30.60
C ALA A 6 1.96 13.10 29.99
N ALA A 7 2.98 12.90 30.84
CA ALA A 7 4.32 12.51 30.41
C ALA A 7 4.38 11.07 29.85
N GLN A 8 3.52 10.16 30.34
CA GLN A 8 3.39 8.80 29.79
C GLN A 8 2.57 8.77 28.49
N ALA A 9 1.56 9.63 28.34
CA ALA A 9 0.80 9.78 27.10
C ALA A 9 1.67 10.34 25.95
N ALA A 10 2.53 11.33 26.23
CA ALA A 10 3.44 11.90 25.25
C ALA A 10 4.50 10.89 24.74
N LYS A 11 4.96 9.97 25.61
CA LYS A 11 5.88 8.90 25.23
C LYS A 11 5.23 7.83 24.35
N LYS A 12 3.92 7.66 24.43
CA LYS A 12 3.16 6.67 23.65
C LYS A 12 2.98 7.07 22.18
N HIS A 13 3.02 8.36 21.86
CA HIS A 13 3.04 8.87 20.48
C HIS A 13 4.35 8.61 19.73
N TRP A 14 5.41 8.22 20.43
CA TRP A 14 6.70 7.83 19.85
C TRP A 14 6.89 6.31 19.88
N ALA A 15 5.81 5.54 19.97
CA ALA A 15 5.86 4.13 19.65
C ALA A 15 6.25 4.03 18.17
N LYS A 16 7.53 3.68 17.92
CA LYS A 16 8.00 3.31 16.58
C LYS A 16 6.97 2.37 15.98
N PRO A 17 6.53 2.59 14.72
CA PRO A 17 5.67 1.64 14.07
C PRO A 17 6.35 0.27 14.18
N THR A 18 5.60 -0.69 14.71
CA THR A 18 6.11 -2.06 14.77
C THR A 18 6.32 -2.53 13.34
N GLN A 19 7.31 -3.40 13.11
CA GLN A 19 7.67 -3.83 11.75
C GLN A 19 6.43 -4.31 10.95
N ALA A 20 5.46 -4.94 11.61
CA ALA A 20 4.18 -5.36 11.04
C ALA A 20 3.30 -4.18 10.55
N GLU A 21 3.38 -3.03 11.19
CA GLU A 21 2.62 -1.82 10.85
C GLU A 21 3.19 -1.14 9.60
N GLU A 22 4.52 -1.17 9.43
CA GLU A 22 5.18 -0.71 8.20
C GLU A 22 4.90 -1.64 7.01
N VAL A 23 4.87 -2.97 7.23
CA VAL A 23 4.55 -3.93 6.15
C VAL A 23 3.07 -3.82 5.75
N GLY A 24 2.15 -3.68 6.71
CA GLY A 24 0.72 -3.45 6.46
C GLY A 24 0.42 -2.12 5.71
N LEU A 25 1.21 -1.07 5.97
CA LEU A 25 1.15 0.17 5.18
C LEU A 25 1.70 -0.03 3.76
N GLY A 26 2.77 -0.80 3.60
CA GLY A 26 3.35 -1.14 2.29
C GLY A 26 2.37 -1.91 1.41
N THR A 27 1.74 -2.96 1.93
CA THR A 27 0.77 -3.80 1.21
C THR A 27 -0.51 -3.06 0.86
N THR A 28 -1.02 -2.19 1.74
CA THR A 28 -2.18 -1.35 1.42
C THR A 28 -1.89 -0.33 0.32
N VAL A 29 -0.75 0.35 0.38
CA VAL A 29 -0.34 1.30 -0.68
C VAL A 29 -0.10 0.56 -2.00
N LEU A 30 0.54 -0.61 -1.98
CA LEU A 30 0.75 -1.44 -3.17
C LEU A 30 -0.59 -1.88 -3.78
N GLY A 31 -1.53 -2.34 -2.95
CA GLY A 31 -2.87 -2.73 -3.39
C GLY A 31 -3.64 -1.58 -4.02
N VAL A 32 -3.63 -0.38 -3.41
CA VAL A 32 -4.29 0.81 -3.96
C VAL A 32 -3.63 1.25 -5.28
N LEU A 33 -2.30 1.25 -5.35
CA LEU A 33 -1.57 1.54 -6.59
C LEU A 33 -1.98 0.55 -7.69
N GLY A 34 -2.02 -0.75 -7.39
CA GLY A 34 -2.49 -1.75 -8.34
C GLY A 34 -3.93 -1.49 -8.79
N LEU A 35 -4.82 -1.14 -7.87
CA LEU A 35 -6.24 -0.92 -8.15
C LEU A 35 -6.49 0.30 -9.05
N VAL A 36 -5.65 1.35 -8.94
CA VAL A 36 -5.76 2.56 -9.76
C VAL A 36 -4.98 2.42 -11.08
N VAL A 37 -3.79 1.84 -11.04
CA VAL A 37 -2.91 1.71 -12.22
C VAL A 37 -3.43 0.64 -13.18
N PHE A 38 -4.09 -0.42 -12.70
CA PHE A 38 -4.65 -1.47 -13.54
C PHE A 38 -5.71 -0.96 -14.56
N PRO A 39 -6.78 -0.24 -14.17
CA PRO A 39 -7.74 0.29 -15.12
C PRO A 39 -7.13 1.35 -16.05
N LEU A 40 -6.22 2.20 -15.54
CA LEU A 40 -5.51 3.18 -16.37
C LEU A 40 -4.67 2.51 -17.45
N SER A 41 -3.96 1.44 -17.09
CA SER A 41 -3.14 0.70 -18.03
C SER A 41 -3.96 -0.05 -19.06
N LEU A 42 -5.09 -0.65 -18.67
CA LEU A 42 -6.08 -1.23 -19.59
C LEU A 42 -6.61 -0.20 -20.60
N ILE A 43 -6.96 1.00 -20.14
CA ILE A 43 -7.42 2.09 -21.03
C ILE A 43 -6.31 2.49 -22.00
N GLY A 44 -5.08 2.67 -21.51
CA GLY A 44 -3.93 3.00 -22.36
C GLY A 44 -3.60 1.91 -23.39
N LEU A 45 -3.72 0.64 -22.99
CA LEU A 45 -3.53 -0.52 -23.87
C LEU A 45 -4.64 -0.60 -24.93
N LEU A 46 -5.87 -0.27 -24.55
CA LEU A 46 -7.03 -0.26 -25.44
C LEU A 46 -6.98 0.88 -26.47
N ILE A 47 -6.52 2.07 -26.06
CA ILE A 47 -6.49 3.27 -26.91
C ILE A 47 -5.26 3.30 -27.82
N TRP A 48 -4.08 3.03 -27.26
CA TRP A 48 -2.82 3.25 -27.97
C TRP A 48 -2.07 1.95 -28.26
N GLY A 49 -2.31 0.91 -27.47
CA GLY A 49 -1.51 -0.31 -27.50
C GLY A 49 -0.05 -0.06 -27.09
N GLY A 50 0.69 -1.14 -26.82
CA GLY A 50 2.14 -1.08 -26.65
C GLY A 50 2.66 -1.71 -25.35
N PRO A 51 3.95 -2.05 -25.34
CA PRO A 51 4.55 -2.85 -24.27
C PRO A 51 4.54 -2.15 -22.91
N VAL A 52 4.61 -0.81 -22.88
CA VAL A 52 4.57 -0.03 -21.63
C VAL A 52 3.27 -0.26 -20.87
N TRP A 53 2.13 -0.19 -21.56
CA TRP A 53 0.82 -0.40 -20.95
C TRP A 53 0.65 -1.85 -20.49
N ALA A 54 1.18 -2.83 -21.23
CA ALA A 54 1.14 -4.24 -20.85
C ALA A 54 1.94 -4.52 -19.57
N VAL A 55 3.12 -3.91 -19.45
CA VAL A 55 3.95 -4.01 -18.25
C VAL A 55 3.26 -3.35 -17.05
N LEU A 56 2.65 -2.18 -17.23
CA LEU A 56 1.88 -1.51 -16.17
C LEU A 56 0.68 -2.35 -15.72
N ALA A 57 -0.05 -2.97 -16.65
CA ALA A 57 -1.17 -3.84 -16.33
C ALA A 57 -0.70 -5.09 -15.57
N GLY A 58 0.42 -5.70 -15.97
CA GLY A 58 1.03 -6.84 -15.28
C GLY A 58 1.50 -6.50 -13.87
N LEU A 59 2.20 -5.38 -13.70
CA LEU A 59 2.66 -4.91 -12.38
C LEU A 59 1.49 -4.55 -11.47
N ALA A 60 0.45 -3.93 -12.02
CA ALA A 60 -0.73 -3.57 -11.25
C ALA A 60 -1.54 -4.81 -10.83
N ALA A 61 -1.68 -5.81 -11.70
CA ALA A 61 -2.27 -7.09 -11.36
C ALA A 61 -1.46 -7.83 -10.28
N LEU A 62 -0.13 -7.81 -10.37
CA LEU A 62 0.76 -8.39 -9.36
C LEU A 62 0.61 -7.67 -8.01
N ALA A 63 0.52 -6.35 -8.02
CA ALA A 63 0.31 -5.53 -6.82
C ALA A 63 -1.03 -5.85 -6.13
N VAL A 64 -2.11 -5.97 -6.91
CA VAL A 64 -3.42 -6.41 -6.38
C VAL A 64 -3.35 -7.84 -5.85
N LEU A 65 -2.66 -8.74 -6.54
CA LEU A 65 -2.51 -10.12 -6.11
C LEU A 65 -1.77 -10.24 -4.79
N ILE A 66 -0.67 -9.49 -4.61
CA ILE A 66 0.09 -9.43 -3.37
C ILE A 66 -0.80 -8.89 -2.23
N ALA A 67 -1.53 -7.80 -2.48
CA ALA A 67 -2.46 -7.24 -1.50
C ALA A 67 -3.63 -8.17 -1.15
N TRP A 68 -4.05 -9.04 -2.07
CA TRP A 68 -5.08 -10.04 -1.81
C TRP A 68 -4.54 -11.23 -1.02
N LEU A 69 -3.32 -11.68 -1.31
CA LEU A 69 -2.71 -12.83 -0.66
C LEU A 69 -2.33 -12.52 0.79
N ASP A 70 -1.87 -11.29 1.05
CA ASP A 70 -1.52 -10.88 2.40
C ASP A 70 -1.97 -9.45 2.72
N PRO A 71 -3.22 -9.28 3.17
CA PRO A 71 -3.71 -7.97 3.57
C PRO A 71 -3.11 -7.48 4.92
N PHE A 72 -2.40 -8.32 5.69
CA PHE A 72 -2.01 -8.02 7.08
C PHE A 72 -0.62 -8.52 7.57
N ALA A 73 0.19 -9.24 6.79
CA ALA A 73 1.59 -9.53 7.17
C ALA A 73 2.51 -8.32 7.05
#